data_AF-A0A3C1L9R2-F1
#
_entry.id   AF-A0A3C1L9R2-F1
#
_cell.length_a   1.000
_cell.length_b   1.000
_cell.length_c   1.000
_cell.angle_alpha   90.00
_cell.angle_beta   90.00
_cell.angle_gamma   90.00
#
_symmetry.space_group_name_H-M   'P 1'
#
loop_
_entity.id
_entity.type
_entity.pdbx_description
1 polymer ?
#
loop_
_entity_poly.entity_id
_entity_poly.type
_entity_poly.pdbx_seq_one_letter_code
_entity_poly.pdbx_strand_id
1 'polypeptide(L)' 'EIGLLAAQGLASKEIGERLFISRRTAENHLAKVYDKVGVRTRAELARVFDGGFTALAS' A
#
# COMPACT_ATOMS: atom_id res chain seq x y z
N GLU A 1 5.98 6.03 -3.00
CA GLU A 1 6.38 4.93 -3.91
C GLU A 1 5.86 3.55 -3.49
N ILE A 2 6.33 2.95 -2.37
CA ILE A 2 5.90 1.60 -1.92
C ILE A 2 4.37 1.40 -1.89
N GLY A 3 3.62 2.36 -1.33
CA GLY A 3 2.15 2.28 -1.28
C GLY A 3 1.49 2.27 -2.66
N LEU A 4 2.03 3.02 -3.63
CA LEU A 4 1.51 3.05 -5.00
C LEU A 4 1.75 1.71 -5.71
N LEU A 5 2.95 1.14 -5.55
CA LEU A 5 3.25 -0.18 -6.12
C LEU A 5 2.35 -1.28 -5.53
N ALA A 6 2.08 -1.22 -4.23
CA ALA A 6 1.16 -2.17 -3.60
C ALA A 6 -0.29 -1.98 -4.05
N ALA A 7 -0.74 -0.73 -4.24
CA ALA A 7 -2.04 -0.40 -4.81
C ALA A 7 -2.20 -0.90 -6.26
N GLN A 8 -1.11 -0.90 -7.03
CA GLN A 8 -1.05 -1.49 -8.37
C GLN A 8 -0.97 -3.03 -8.37
N GLY A 9 -0.98 -3.66 -7.18
CA GLY A 9 -1.03 -5.12 -7.04
C GLY A 9 0.31 -5.81 -6.80
N LEU A 10 1.45 -5.09 -6.81
CA LEU A 10 2.77 -5.73 -6.66
C LEU A 10 2.97 -6.30 -5.25
N ALA A 11 3.36 -7.56 -5.13
CA ALA A 11 3.67 -8.20 -3.85
C ALA A 11 4.87 -7.55 -3.16
N SER A 12 4.96 -7.68 -1.83
CA SER A 12 6.05 -7.06 -1.04
C SER A 12 7.45 -7.54 -1.48
N LYS A 13 7.54 -8.75 -2.04
CA LYS A 13 8.78 -9.28 -2.63
C LYS A 13 9.16 -8.52 -3.90
N GLU A 14 8.24 -8.36 -4.84
CA GLU A 14 8.45 -7.64 -6.10
C GLU A 14 8.77 -6.16 -5.86
N ILE A 15 8.13 -5.55 -4.86
CA ILE A 15 8.46 -4.19 -4.41
C ILE A 15 9.89 -4.13 -3.88
N GLY A 16 10.30 -5.11 -3.07
CA GLY A 16 11.66 -5.19 -2.57
C GLY A 16 12.70 -5.31 -3.68
N GLU A 17 12.45 -6.18 -4.66
CA GLU A 17 13.31 -6.38 -5.83
C GLU A 17 13.43 -5.09 -6.65
N ARG A 18 12.31 -4.43 -6.96
CA ARG A 18 12.27 -3.20 -7.77
C ARG A 18 12.97 -2.02 -7.10
N LEU A 19 12.88 -1.93 -5.77
CA LEU A 19 13.44 -0.82 -4.99
C LEU A 19 14.79 -1.15 -4.36
N PHE A 20 15.35 -2.34 -4.65
CA PHE A 20 16.61 -2.81 -4.07
C PHE A 20 16.61 -2.81 -2.53
N ILE A 21 15.49 -3.21 -1.91
CA ILE A 21 15.32 -3.35 -0.47
C ILE A 21 14.84 -4.75 -0.10
N SER A 22 15.02 -5.14 1.16
CA SER A 22 14.48 -6.42 1.62
C SER A 22 12.95 -6.45 1.58
N ARG A 23 12.37 -7.63 1.36
CA ARG A 23 10.91 -7.87 1.50
C ARG A 23 10.40 -7.34 2.85
N ARG A 24 11.18 -7.56 3.92
CA ARG A 24 10.82 -7.13 5.28
C ARG A 24 10.75 -5.61 5.41
N THR A 25 11.65 -4.88 4.73
CA THR A 25 11.61 -3.42 4.68
C THR A 25 10.34 -2.95 3.98
N ALA A 26 10.00 -3.54 2.82
CA ALA A 26 8.76 -3.23 2.12
C ALA A 26 7.50 -3.50 2.97
N GLU A 27 7.44 -4.64 3.66
CA GLU A 27 6.35 -4.97 4.60
C GLU A 27 6.22 -3.92 5.72
N ASN A 28 7.32 -3.53 6.34
CA ASN A 28 7.31 -2.53 7.42
C ASN A 28 6.82 -1.17 6.93
N HIS A 29 7.21 -0.75 5.71
CA HIS A 29 6.69 0.47 5.11
C HIS A 29 5.20 0.36 4.80
N LEU A 30 4.73 -0.78 4.28
CA LEU A 30 3.32 -0.99 4.01
C LEU A 30 2.47 -0.95 5.28
N ALA A 31 2.93 -1.56 6.38
CA ALA A 31 2.23 -1.48 7.67
C ALA A 31 2.02 -0.03 8.12
N LYS A 32 3.05 0.83 7.98
CA LYS A 32 2.95 2.26 8.31
C LYS A 32 2.02 3.01 7.35
N VAL A 33 2.02 2.65 6.07
CA VAL A 33 1.10 3.26 5.08
C VAL A 33 -0.35 2.89 5.40
N TYR A 34 -0.61 1.62 5.68
CA TYR A 34 -1.92 1.11 6.06
C TYR A 34 -2.49 1.83 7.28
N ASP A 35 -1.68 1.95 8.34
CA ASP A 35 -2.04 2.69 9.54
C ASP A 35 -2.35 4.16 9.24
N LYS A 36 -1.47 4.83 8.47
CA LYS A 36 -1.62 6.24 8.13
C LYS A 36 -2.89 6.55 7.34
N VAL A 37 -3.33 5.65 6.46
CA VAL A 37 -4.51 5.86 5.60
C VAL A 37 -5.76 5.12 6.12
N GLY A 38 -5.67 4.44 7.27
CA GLY A 38 -6.80 3.75 7.90
C GLY A 38 -7.28 2.51 7.14
N VAL A 39 -6.41 1.81 6.41
CA VAL A 39 -6.75 0.59 5.68
C VAL A 39 -6.03 -0.63 6.25
N ARG A 40 -6.52 -1.83 5.94
CA ARG A 40 -5.97 -3.12 6.38
C ARG A 40 -5.56 -4.00 5.22
N THR A 41 -6.10 -3.75 4.02
CA THR A 41 -5.84 -4.58 2.84
C THR A 41 -5.26 -3.78 1.67
N ARG A 42 -4.59 -4.50 0.77
CA ARG A 42 -4.10 -3.97 -0.51
C ARG A 42 -5.23 -3.45 -1.38
N ALA A 43 -6.37 -4.13 -1.38
CA ALA A 43 -7.56 -3.73 -2.12
C ALA A 43 -8.13 -2.41 -1.58
N GLU A 44 -8.22 -2.26 -0.27
CA GLU A 44 -8.60 -0.98 0.35
C GLU A 44 -7.59 0.13 0.02
N LEU A 45 -6.28 -0.18 0.07
CA LEU A 45 -5.24 0.77 -0.33
C LEU A 45 -5.42 1.20 -1.80
N ALA A 46 -5.72 0.27 -2.71
CA ALA A 46 -5.99 0.59 -4.11
C ALA A 46 -7.17 1.55 -4.27
N ARG A 47 -8.27 1.32 -3.53
CA ARG A 47 -9.44 2.23 -3.53
C ARG A 47 -9.10 3.63 -3.04
N VAL A 48 -8.20 3.76 -2.07
CA VAL A 48 -7.71 5.07 -1.59
C VAL A 48 -6.96 5.81 -2.71
N PHE A 49 -6.15 5.11 -3.51
CA PHE A 49 -5.40 5.71 -4.61
C PHE A 49 -6.23 5.98 -5.87
N ASP A 50 -7.28 5.19 -6.12
CA ASP A 50 -8.20 5.37 -7.25
C ASP A 50 -9.20 6.54 -7.04
N GLY A 51 -9.04 7.34 -5.98
CA GLY A 51 -9.92 8.48 -5.68
C GLY A 51 -11.19 8.12 -4.89
N GLY A 52 -11.27 6.89 -4.36
CA GLY A 52 -12.41 6.38 -3.59
C GLY A 52 -12.59 6.97 -2.19
N PHE A 53 -11.93 8.08 -1.84
CA PHE A 53 -12.22 8.85 -0.63
C PHE A 53 -13.44 9.78 -0.84
N THR A 54 -14.57 9.25 -1.30
CA THR A 54 -15.78 10.06 -1.54
C THR A 54 -17.00 9.71 -0.69
N ALA A 55 -16.97 8.67 0.17
CA ALA A 55 -18.16 8.38 1.00
C ALA A 55 -17.92 7.42 2.18
N LEU A 56 -17.14 7.82 3.20
CA LEU A 56 -17.23 7.17 4.53
C LEU A 56 -17.38 8.16 5.69
N ALA A 57 -17.64 9.43 5.38
CA ALA A 57 -18.17 10.41 6.32
C ALA A 57 -19.61 10.75 5.89
N SER A 58 -20.53 9.83 6.14
CA SER A 58 -21.99 10.09 6.20
C SER A 58 -22.58 9.13 7.21
#